data_AF-A0A5M6D0T4-F1
#
_entry.id   AF-A0A5M6D0T4-F1
#
_cell.length_a   1.000
_cell.length_b   1.000
_cell.length_c   1.000
_cell.angle_alpha   90.00
_cell.angle_beta   90.00
_cell.angle_gamma   90.00
#
_symmetry.space_group_name_H-M   'P 1'
#
loop_
_entity.id
_entity.type
_entity.pdbx_description
1 polymer ?
#
loop_
_entity_poly.entity_id
_entity_poly.type
_entity_poly.pdbx_seq_one_letter_code
_entity_poly.pdbx_strand_id
1 'polypeptide(L)'
;MPLTYSFGLLAVFFLLLVAEFLVPSGGLLGLAAAIAAFSSIAIAFTHSVPAGLAFGGTIALCTPAVLYAMVLFWPHTAIGRRILNRRPGQLDEPTESLLRSGGKRKDLIGRIGVAKTHLLPGGLVIIDDQRLDAVTDGSPIDAGTQVIVVNTSAGKIRVRAASEADLNPQQAAARESTEAIESSLESLDLGPLDD
;
A
#
# COMPACT_ATOMS: atom_id res chain seq x y z
N MET A 1 -52.77 5.30 5.29
CA MET A 1 -52.15 4.04 5.76
C MET A 1 -51.16 3.39 4.78
N PRO A 2 -51.30 3.43 3.43
CA PRO A 2 -50.29 2.80 2.56
C PRO A 2 -48.94 3.52 2.60
N LEU A 3 -48.95 4.85 2.76
CA LEU A 3 -47.75 5.68 2.79
C LEU A 3 -46.78 5.32 3.92
N THR A 4 -47.30 4.93 5.10
CA THR A 4 -46.46 4.54 6.25
C THR A 4 -45.67 3.26 5.98
N TYR A 5 -46.26 2.32 5.23
CA TYR A 5 -45.56 1.10 4.82
C TYR A 5 -44.46 1.40 3.79
N SER A 6 -44.71 2.32 2.84
CA SER A 6 -43.68 2.80 1.92
C SER A 6 -42.51 3.45 2.65
N PHE A 7 -42.76 4.33 3.62
CA PHE A 7 -41.67 4.90 4.44
C PHE A 7 -40.88 3.85 5.21
N GLY A 8 -41.57 2.86 5.80
CA GLY A 8 -40.92 1.74 6.49
C GLY A 8 -40.02 0.92 5.56
N LEU A 9 -40.52 0.55 4.37
CA LEU A 9 -39.77 -0.21 3.38
C LEU A 9 -38.59 0.59 2.80
N LEU A 10 -38.76 1.89 2.60
CA LEU A 10 -37.68 2.78 2.16
C LEU A 10 -36.56 2.85 3.20
N ALA A 11 -36.89 2.95 4.49
CA ALA A 11 -35.91 2.92 5.56
C ALA A 11 -35.17 1.56 5.62
N VAL A 12 -35.91 0.46 5.48
CA VAL A 12 -35.33 -0.90 5.41
C VAL A 12 -34.40 -1.05 4.20
N PHE A 13 -34.78 -0.50 3.03
CA PHE A 13 -33.93 -0.50 1.84
C PHE A 13 -32.56 0.13 2.12
N PHE A 14 -32.52 1.36 2.64
CA PHE A 14 -31.24 2.03 2.94
C PHE A 14 -30.45 1.31 4.03
N LEU A 15 -31.13 0.77 5.05
CA LEU A 15 -30.47 0.00 6.10
C LEU A 15 -29.81 -1.27 5.55
N LEU A 16 -30.51 -2.03 4.71
CA LEU A 16 -29.97 -3.23 4.06
C LEU A 16 -28.84 -2.90 3.08
N LEU A 17 -28.94 -1.78 2.37
CA LEU A 17 -27.88 -1.30 1.47
C LEU A 17 -26.59 -0.99 2.24
N VAL A 18 -26.70 -0.29 3.38
CA VAL A 18 -25.56 -0.04 4.27
C VAL A 18 -25.01 -1.35 4.85
N ALA A 19 -25.90 -2.27 5.25
CA ALA A 19 -25.51 -3.54 5.84
C ALA A 19 -24.79 -4.47 4.83
N GLU A 20 -25.23 -4.56 3.57
CA GLU A 20 -24.55 -5.33 2.51
C GLU A 20 -23.11 -4.86 2.31
N PHE A 21 -22.88 -3.55 2.40
CA PHE A 21 -21.54 -3.03 2.28
C PHE A 21 -20.69 -3.43 3.47
N LEU A 22 -21.18 -3.28 4.71
CA LEU A 22 -20.45 -3.65 5.93
C LEU A 22 -20.16 -5.16 6.02
N VAL A 23 -21.12 -5.97 5.60
CA VAL A 23 -21.05 -7.43 5.57
C VAL A 23 -21.20 -7.83 4.12
N PRO A 24 -20.09 -7.91 3.34
CA PRO A 24 -20.14 -8.28 1.92
C PRO A 24 -20.67 -9.71 1.80
N SER A 25 -21.99 -9.82 1.72
CA SER A 25 -22.72 -11.08 1.82
C SER A 25 -22.77 -11.82 0.49
N GLY A 26 -22.15 -11.24 -0.54
CA GLY A 26 -22.23 -11.69 -1.92
C GLY A 26 -23.50 -11.20 -2.62
N GLY A 27 -24.14 -10.14 -2.11
CA GLY A 27 -25.33 -9.54 -2.71
C GLY A 27 -26.67 -10.05 -2.17
N LEU A 28 -26.69 -10.87 -1.11
CA LEU A 28 -27.94 -11.38 -0.54
C LEU A 28 -28.74 -10.27 0.15
N LEU A 29 -28.10 -9.42 0.96
CA LEU A 29 -28.76 -8.26 1.55
C LEU A 29 -29.05 -7.21 0.47
N GLY A 30 -28.19 -7.08 -0.54
CA GLY A 30 -28.45 -6.26 -1.73
C GLY A 30 -29.73 -6.65 -2.47
N LEU A 31 -29.99 -7.95 -2.64
CA LEU A 31 -31.22 -8.45 -3.25
C LEU A 31 -32.44 -8.13 -2.37
N ALA A 32 -32.34 -8.36 -1.06
CA ALA A 32 -33.41 -8.01 -0.12
C ALA A 32 -33.70 -6.50 -0.12
N ALA A 33 -32.66 -5.67 -0.22
CA ALA A 33 -32.78 -4.22 -0.36
C ALA A 33 -33.55 -3.86 -1.64
N ALA A 34 -33.20 -4.47 -2.78
CA ALA A 34 -33.90 -4.22 -4.05
C ALA A 34 -35.39 -4.57 -3.95
N ILE A 35 -35.74 -5.72 -3.36
CA ILE A 35 -37.14 -6.13 -3.14
C ILE A 35 -37.86 -5.09 -2.26
N ALA A 36 -37.22 -4.61 -1.19
CA ALA A 36 -37.79 -3.56 -0.33
C ALA A 36 -38.00 -2.24 -1.09
N ALA A 37 -37.06 -1.82 -1.93
CA ALA A 37 -37.17 -0.62 -2.76
C ALA A 37 -38.33 -0.70 -3.75
N PHE A 38 -38.41 -1.79 -4.53
CA PHE A 38 -39.52 -2.00 -5.46
C PHE A 38 -40.87 -2.06 -4.75
N SER A 39 -40.95 -2.76 -3.62
CA SER A 39 -42.17 -2.86 -2.82
C SER A 39 -42.60 -1.48 -2.27
N SER A 40 -41.65 -0.67 -1.80
CA SER A 40 -41.90 0.69 -1.34
C SER A 40 -42.53 1.55 -2.43
N ILE A 41 -41.94 1.54 -3.63
CA ILE A 41 -42.41 2.32 -4.79
C ILE A 41 -43.80 1.83 -5.23
N ALA A 42 -44.00 0.52 -5.35
CA ALA A 42 -45.27 -0.07 -5.76
C ALA A 42 -46.40 0.35 -4.82
N ILE A 43 -46.19 0.26 -3.50
CA ILE A 43 -47.17 0.70 -2.50
C ILE A 43 -47.38 2.22 -2.57
N ALA A 44 -46.35 3.02 -2.84
CA ALA A 44 -46.49 4.47 -2.98
C ALA A 44 -47.36 4.85 -4.20
N PHE A 45 -47.25 4.12 -5.31
CA PHE A 45 -48.12 4.30 -6.47
C PHE A 45 -49.60 3.97 -6.18
N THR A 46 -49.89 3.03 -5.28
CA THR A 46 -51.27 2.76 -4.85
C THR A 46 -51.90 3.92 -4.09
N HIS A 47 -51.09 4.80 -3.50
CA HIS A 47 -51.57 6.01 -2.86
C HIS A 47 -51.82 7.11 -3.90
N SER A 48 -50.81 7.44 -4.71
CA SER A 48 -50.95 8.40 -5.80
C SER A 48 -49.75 8.35 -6.76
N VAL A 49 -49.94 8.78 -8.00
CA VAL A 49 -48.86 8.88 -9.00
C VAL A 49 -47.71 9.79 -8.54
N PRO A 50 -47.97 11.00 -7.99
CA PRO A 50 -46.88 11.84 -7.49
C PRO A 50 -46.11 11.22 -6.33
N ALA A 51 -46.76 10.43 -5.47
CA ALA A 51 -46.08 9.75 -4.36
C ALA A 51 -45.13 8.66 -4.90
N GLY A 52 -45.58 7.81 -5.82
CA GLY A 52 -44.73 6.80 -6.45
C GLY A 52 -43.50 7.41 -7.14
N LEU A 53 -43.70 8.50 -7.88
CA LEU A 53 -42.62 9.26 -8.52
C LEU A 53 -41.65 9.87 -7.51
N ALA A 54 -42.15 10.46 -6.40
CA ALA A 54 -41.31 11.04 -5.37
C ALA A 54 -40.42 10.00 -4.68
N PHE A 55 -40.96 8.83 -4.34
CA PHE A 55 -40.20 7.73 -3.75
C PHE A 55 -39.18 7.15 -4.74
N GLY A 56 -39.57 6.94 -6.00
CA GLY A 56 -38.66 6.48 -7.05
C GLY A 56 -37.52 7.47 -7.30
N GLY A 57 -37.83 8.77 -7.37
CA GLY A 57 -36.83 9.84 -7.50
C GLY A 57 -35.89 9.91 -6.29
N THR A 58 -36.42 9.74 -5.08
CA THR A 58 -35.60 9.68 -3.85
C THR A 58 -34.62 8.52 -3.91
N ILE A 59 -35.07 7.31 -4.28
CA ILE A 59 -34.20 6.15 -4.43
C ILE A 59 -33.15 6.42 -5.52
N ALA A 60 -33.55 6.93 -6.69
CA ALA A 60 -32.64 7.21 -7.80
C ALA A 60 -31.55 8.24 -7.46
N LEU A 61 -31.87 9.26 -6.67
CA LEU A 61 -30.93 10.32 -6.30
C LEU A 61 -30.08 9.96 -5.08
N CYS A 62 -30.70 9.39 -4.04
CA CYS A 62 -30.01 9.11 -2.78
C CYS A 62 -29.14 7.86 -2.86
N THR A 63 -29.52 6.83 -3.64
CA THR A 63 -28.73 5.59 -3.76
C THR A 63 -27.29 5.85 -4.22
N PRO A 64 -27.02 6.55 -5.34
CA PRO A 64 -25.64 6.84 -5.75
C PRO A 64 -24.91 7.73 -4.74
N ALA A 65 -25.59 8.69 -4.10
CA ALA A 65 -24.99 9.53 -3.07
C ALA A 65 -24.55 8.72 -1.84
N VAL A 66 -25.40 7.78 -1.39
CA VAL A 66 -25.11 6.86 -0.28
C VAL A 66 -23.95 5.94 -0.64
N LEU A 67 -23.96 5.34 -1.84
CA LEU A 67 -22.86 4.49 -2.32
C LEU A 67 -21.54 5.27 -2.42
N TYR A 68 -21.57 6.50 -2.94
CA TYR A 68 -20.40 7.37 -3.02
C TYR A 68 -19.85 7.72 -1.62
N ALA A 69 -20.72 8.15 -0.71
CA ALA A 69 -20.35 8.42 0.67
C ALA A 69 -19.76 7.16 1.33
N MET A 70 -20.36 6.00 1.11
CA MET A 70 -19.88 4.73 1.63
C MET A 70 -18.48 4.41 1.13
N VAL A 71 -18.16 4.57 -0.16
CA VAL A 71 -16.80 4.39 -0.68
C VAL A 71 -15.80 5.35 -0.02
N LEU A 72 -16.19 6.60 0.21
CA LEU A 72 -15.33 7.62 0.81
C LEU A 72 -15.10 7.40 2.32
N PHE A 73 -16.14 7.00 3.05
CA PHE A 73 -16.08 6.75 4.49
C PHE A 73 -15.62 5.34 4.85
N TRP A 74 -15.71 4.38 3.93
CA TRP A 74 -15.26 2.99 4.11
C TRP A 74 -13.87 2.87 4.74
N PRO A 75 -12.80 3.56 4.26
CA PRO A 75 -11.47 3.46 4.87
C PRO A 75 -11.42 3.94 6.33
N HIS A 76 -12.39 4.75 6.77
CA HIS A 76 -12.52 5.21 8.16
C HIS A 76 -13.39 4.30 9.04
N THR A 77 -14.00 3.24 8.49
CA THR A 77 -14.76 2.26 9.29
C THR A 77 -13.85 1.17 9.87
N ALA A 78 -14.27 0.54 10.97
CA ALA A 78 -13.50 -0.52 11.64
C ALA A 78 -13.26 -1.74 10.72
N ILE A 79 -14.22 -2.03 9.83
CA ILE A 79 -14.15 -3.11 8.85
C ILE A 79 -13.24 -2.74 7.68
N GLY A 80 -13.37 -1.53 7.13
CA GLY A 80 -12.48 -1.03 6.08
C GLY A 80 -11.01 -0.98 6.51
N ARG A 81 -10.73 -0.57 7.75
CA ARG A 81 -9.36 -0.63 8.32
C ARG A 81 -8.83 -2.06 8.43
N ARG A 82 -9.68 -3.02 8.79
CA ARG A 82 -9.32 -4.44 8.97
C ARG A 82 -9.08 -5.14 7.63
N ILE A 83 -9.90 -4.84 6.62
CA ILE A 83 -9.75 -5.38 5.25
C ILE A 83 -8.55 -4.74 4.54
N LEU A 84 -8.35 -3.43 4.72
CA LEU A 84 -7.25 -2.72 4.06
C LEU A 84 -5.89 -2.96 4.73
N ASN A 85 -5.81 -3.84 5.73
CA ASN A 85 -4.61 -4.14 6.50
C ASN A 85 -3.93 -2.88 7.07
N ARG A 86 -4.69 -1.80 7.26
CA ARG A 86 -4.22 -0.55 7.88
C ARG A 86 -4.16 -0.81 9.37
N ARG A 87 -2.96 -1.11 9.87
CA ARG A 87 -2.70 -1.12 11.32
C ARG A 87 -3.11 0.24 11.89
N PRO A 88 -3.74 0.29 13.08
CA PRO A 88 -4.09 1.56 13.71
C PRO A 88 -2.80 2.36 13.91
N GLY A 89 -2.71 3.56 13.32
CA GLY A 89 -1.55 4.46 13.46
C GLY A 89 -1.01 5.10 12.17
N GLN A 90 -1.48 4.73 10.98
CA GLN A 90 -1.09 5.39 9.72
C GLN A 90 -1.85 6.71 9.48
N LEU A 91 -1.72 7.67 10.40
CA LEU A 91 -1.99 9.07 10.12
C LEU A 91 -0.64 9.73 9.75
N ASP A 92 -0.56 10.18 8.50
CA ASP A 92 0.18 11.35 8.01
C ASP A 92 1.69 11.52 8.26
N GLU A 93 2.38 10.55 8.87
CA GLU A 93 3.85 10.54 8.89
C GLU A 93 4.42 9.41 8.03
N PRO A 94 5.50 9.64 7.25
CA PRO A 94 6.22 8.59 6.53
C PRO A 94 6.76 7.61 7.56
N THR A 95 5.94 6.60 7.88
CA THR A 95 6.10 5.76 9.07
C THR A 95 7.42 5.01 8.95
N GLU A 96 8.40 5.47 9.72
CA GLU A 96 9.65 4.76 9.95
C GLU A 96 9.31 3.48 10.68
N SER A 97 9.05 2.41 9.94
CA SER A 97 8.71 1.13 10.54
C SER A 97 9.87 0.70 11.44
N LEU A 98 9.63 0.68 12.75
CA LEU A 98 10.61 0.31 13.75
C LEU A 98 11.00 -1.16 13.52
N LEU A 99 12.31 -1.45 13.54
CA LEU A 99 12.79 -2.83 13.58
C LEU A 99 12.29 -3.51 14.86
N ARG A 100 12.34 -4.85 14.89
CA ARG A 100 12.06 -5.64 16.10
C ARG A 100 12.96 -5.24 17.28
N SER A 101 14.12 -4.65 17.00
CA SER A 101 15.08 -4.12 17.98
C SER A 101 14.81 -2.67 18.43
N GLY A 102 13.74 -2.02 17.94
CA GLY A 102 13.42 -0.63 18.29
C GLY A 102 14.17 0.45 17.51
N GLY A 103 15.10 0.09 16.62
CA GLY A 103 15.78 1.02 15.71
C GLY A 103 14.92 1.45 14.51
N LYS A 104 15.27 2.56 13.85
CA LYS A 104 14.56 3.05 12.66
C LYS A 104 15.07 2.31 11.42
N ARG A 105 14.17 1.92 10.51
CA ARG A 105 14.56 1.20 9.27
C ARG A 105 15.41 2.02 8.31
N LYS A 106 15.30 3.35 8.33
CA LYS A 106 16.16 4.22 7.50
C LYS A 106 17.65 4.07 7.84
N ASP A 107 17.95 3.71 9.09
CA ASP A 107 19.33 3.49 9.57
C ASP A 107 19.99 2.25 8.96
N LEU A 108 19.23 1.43 8.22
CA LEU A 108 19.74 0.28 7.49
C LEU A 108 20.28 0.63 6.11
N ILE A 109 19.95 1.80 5.55
CA ILE A 109 20.45 2.21 4.22
C ILE A 109 21.98 2.29 4.27
N GLY A 110 22.63 1.66 3.30
CA GLY A 110 24.09 1.54 3.24
C GLY A 110 24.68 0.40 4.08
N ARG A 111 23.90 -0.32 4.89
CA ARG A 111 24.40 -1.48 5.64
C ARG A 111 24.54 -2.70 4.73
N ILE A 112 25.53 -3.52 5.05
CA ILE A 112 25.83 -4.78 4.36
C ILE A 112 25.26 -5.94 5.16
N GLY A 113 24.71 -6.91 4.45
CA GLY A 113 24.22 -8.16 5.00
C GLY A 113 24.41 -9.30 4.03
N VAL A 114 23.74 -10.42 4.32
CA VAL A 114 23.83 -11.64 3.50
C VAL A 114 22.43 -12.12 3.12
N ALA A 115 22.23 -12.48 1.86
CA ALA A 115 21.02 -13.14 1.40
C ALA A 115 20.89 -14.52 2.06
N LYS A 116 19.86 -14.72 2.88
CA LYS A 116 19.62 -16.03 3.52
C LYS A 116 18.93 -16.99 2.55
N THR A 117 18.06 -16.46 1.70
CA THR A 117 17.37 -17.20 0.65
C THR A 117 17.71 -16.59 -0.70
N HIS A 118 17.46 -17.35 -1.77
CA HIS A 118 17.47 -16.78 -3.11
C HIS A 118 16.41 -15.68 -3.21
N LEU A 119 16.78 -14.49 -3.68
CA LEU A 119 15.89 -13.34 -3.82
C LEU A 119 15.40 -13.23 -5.27
N LEU A 120 14.13 -13.62 -5.52
CA LEU A 120 13.52 -13.72 -6.86
C LEU A 120 12.05 -13.22 -6.90
N PRO A 121 11.78 -11.91 -6.89
CA PRO A 121 12.64 -10.81 -6.46
C PRO A 121 12.64 -10.65 -4.93
N GLY A 122 11.84 -11.45 -4.19
CA GLY A 122 11.71 -11.35 -2.73
C GLY A 122 12.36 -12.51 -1.99
N GLY A 123 12.77 -12.26 -0.74
CA GLY A 123 13.22 -13.29 0.18
C GLY A 123 13.77 -12.70 1.48
N LEU A 124 14.62 -13.45 2.18
CA LEU A 124 15.15 -13.08 3.48
C LEU A 124 16.63 -12.71 3.39
N VAL A 125 17.01 -11.64 4.08
CA VAL A 125 18.41 -11.24 4.30
C VAL A 125 18.72 -11.19 5.79
N ILE A 126 19.99 -11.30 6.15
CA ILE A 126 20.49 -11.12 7.51
C ILE A 126 21.37 -9.87 7.52
N ILE A 127 20.99 -8.88 8.31
CA ILE A 127 21.75 -7.64 8.53
C ILE A 127 21.82 -7.43 10.05
N ASP A 128 23.00 -7.17 10.60
CA ASP A 128 23.22 -7.02 12.05
C ASP A 128 22.59 -8.17 12.89
N ASP A 129 22.76 -9.41 12.41
CA ASP A 129 22.18 -10.64 12.98
C ASP A 129 20.63 -10.69 13.01
N GLN A 130 19.96 -9.78 12.30
CA GLN A 130 18.51 -9.73 12.19
C GLN A 130 18.04 -10.23 10.83
N ARG A 131 17.05 -11.14 10.86
CA ARG A 131 16.36 -11.62 9.66
C ARG A 131 15.34 -10.59 9.20
N LEU A 132 15.51 -10.07 8.00
CA LEU A 132 14.67 -9.03 7.42
C LEU A 132 14.15 -9.47 6.04
N ASP A 133 12.91 -9.10 5.74
CA ASP A 133 12.35 -9.27 4.39
C ASP A 133 12.95 -8.24 3.44
N ALA A 134 13.49 -8.74 2.33
CA ALA A 134 14.11 -7.93 1.30
C ALA A 134 13.49 -8.20 -0.08
N VAL A 135 13.63 -7.20 -0.95
CA VAL A 135 13.33 -7.30 -2.38
C VAL A 135 14.55 -6.81 -3.15
N THR A 136 14.91 -7.50 -4.23
CA THR A 136 16.02 -7.09 -5.07
C THR A 136 15.69 -5.83 -5.85
N ASP A 137 16.72 -5.03 -6.11
CA ASP A 137 16.67 -3.89 -7.02
C ASP A 137 17.17 -4.33 -8.41
N GLY A 138 16.26 -4.93 -9.19
CA GLY A 138 16.52 -5.36 -10.56
C GLY A 138 16.84 -6.85 -10.69
N SER A 139 18.05 -7.26 -10.31
CA SER A 139 18.56 -8.61 -10.60
C SER A 139 18.27 -9.64 -9.51
N PRO A 140 18.12 -10.93 -9.85
CA PRO A 140 18.16 -12.03 -8.89
C PRO A 140 19.43 -12.03 -8.04
N ILE A 141 19.32 -12.47 -6.79
CA ILE A 141 20.47 -12.61 -5.89
C ILE A 141 20.44 -13.98 -5.22
N ASP A 142 21.49 -14.78 -5.42
CA ASP A 142 21.61 -16.11 -4.86
C ASP A 142 21.75 -16.09 -3.33
N ALA A 143 21.31 -17.17 -2.69
CA ALA A 143 21.52 -17.36 -1.25
C ALA A 143 23.02 -17.41 -0.91
N GLY A 144 23.42 -16.75 0.18
CA GLY A 144 24.80 -16.58 0.62
C GLY A 144 25.49 -15.34 0.05
N THR A 145 24.89 -14.65 -0.92
CA THR A 145 25.47 -13.45 -1.53
C THR A 145 25.44 -12.27 -0.57
N GLN A 146 26.51 -11.46 -0.55
CA GLN A 146 26.54 -10.21 0.20
C GLN A 146 25.70 -9.15 -0.50
N VAL A 147 24.89 -8.43 0.29
CA VAL A 147 23.93 -7.45 -0.22
C VAL A 147 24.05 -6.15 0.53
N ILE A 148 23.77 -5.04 -0.15
CA ILE A 148 23.70 -3.71 0.43
C ILE A 148 22.29 -3.14 0.32
N VAL A 149 21.82 -2.50 1.39
CA VAL A 149 20.51 -1.84 1.40
C VAL A 149 20.59 -0.52 0.66
N VAL A 150 19.84 -0.40 -0.44
CA VAL A 150 19.78 0.83 -1.25
C VAL A 150 18.61 1.72 -0.86
N ASN A 151 17.52 1.13 -0.34
CA ASN A 151 16.33 1.87 0.04
C ASN A 151 15.46 1.07 1.02
N THR A 152 14.53 1.72 1.70
CA THR A 152 13.53 1.08 2.56
C THR A 152 12.13 1.44 2.09
N SER A 153 11.24 0.45 1.91
CA SER A 153 9.88 0.65 1.43
C SER A 153 8.87 -0.10 2.29
N ALA A 154 8.02 0.64 3.01
CA ALA A 154 6.82 0.18 3.72
C ALA A 154 6.73 -1.34 3.99
N GLY A 155 7.60 -1.86 4.87
CA GLY A 155 7.56 -3.26 5.30
C GLY A 155 8.69 -4.15 4.78
N LYS A 156 9.38 -3.78 3.70
CA LYS A 156 10.53 -4.51 3.13
C LYS A 156 11.70 -3.57 2.84
N ILE A 157 12.92 -4.10 2.86
CA ILE A 157 14.11 -3.36 2.40
C ILE A 157 14.41 -3.70 0.94
N ARG A 158 14.89 -2.72 0.18
CA ARG A 158 15.39 -2.92 -1.17
C ARG A 158 16.89 -3.11 -1.12
N VAL A 159 17.38 -4.16 -1.76
CA VAL A 159 18.79 -4.56 -1.72
C VAL A 159 19.31 -4.84 -3.12
N ARG A 160 20.60 -4.60 -3.33
CA ARG A 160 21.35 -5.06 -4.50
C ARG A 160 22.55 -5.89 -4.04
N ALA A 161 23.15 -6.65 -4.96
CA ALA A 161 24.43 -7.29 -4.70
C ALA A 161 25.48 -6.23 -4.32
N ALA A 162 26.25 -6.49 -3.27
CA ALA A 162 27.35 -5.62 -2.86
C ALA A 162 28.50 -5.72 -3.87
N SER A 163 29.07 -4.58 -4.28
CA SER A 163 30.27 -4.53 -5.11
C SER A 163 31.53 -4.53 -4.24
N GLU A 164 32.71 -4.72 -4.84
CA GLU A 164 33.99 -4.62 -4.12
C GLU A 164 34.18 -3.25 -3.43
N ALA A 165 33.67 -2.18 -4.06
CA ALA A 165 33.74 -0.83 -3.50
C ALA A 165 32.89 -0.67 -2.24
N ASP A 166 31.72 -1.35 -2.18
CA ASP A 166 30.86 -1.34 -0.99
C ASP A 166 31.54 -2.10 0.17
N LEU A 167 32.26 -3.18 -0.13
CA LEU A 167 32.91 -4.04 0.86
C LEU A 167 34.21 -3.45 1.42
N ASN A 168 34.91 -2.62 0.64
CA ASN A 168 36.13 -1.97 1.06
C ASN A 168 36.18 -0.47 0.70
N PRO A 169 35.46 0.37 1.45
CA PRO A 169 35.35 1.80 1.15
C PRO A 169 36.71 2.54 1.19
N GLN A 170 37.64 2.06 2.01
CA GLN A 170 38.97 2.67 2.16
C GLN A 170 39.88 2.41 0.96
N GLN A 171 39.76 1.23 0.33
CA GLN A 171 40.49 0.94 -0.91
C GLN A 171 39.85 1.61 -2.12
N ALA A 172 38.53 1.74 -2.16
CA ALA A 172 37.83 2.45 -3.23
C ALA A 172 38.20 3.94 -3.28
N ALA A 173 38.17 4.63 -2.15
CA ALA A 173 38.56 6.04 -2.06
C ALA A 173 40.03 6.28 -2.42
N ALA A 174 40.92 5.33 -2.08
CA ALA A 174 42.32 5.39 -2.47
C ALA A 174 42.52 5.18 -3.98
N ARG A 175 41.77 4.26 -4.62
CA ARG A 175 41.81 4.05 -6.08
C ARG A 175 41.26 5.23 -6.86
N GLU A 176 40.12 5.80 -6.46
CA GLU A 176 39.55 7.00 -7.09
C GLU A 176 40.51 8.20 -7.00
N SER A 177 41.20 8.35 -5.86
CA SER A 177 42.20 9.39 -5.69
C SER A 177 43.41 9.18 -6.61
N THR A 178 43.90 7.94 -6.74
CA THR A 178 45.02 7.60 -7.64
C THR A 178 44.63 7.77 -9.11
N GLU A 179 43.46 7.30 -9.53
CA GLU A 179 42.94 7.49 -10.90
C GLU A 179 42.70 8.97 -11.24
N ALA A 180 42.21 9.76 -10.27
CA ALA A 180 42.05 11.20 -10.44
C ALA A 180 43.40 11.94 -10.55
N ILE A 181 44.43 11.47 -9.82
CA ILE A 181 45.80 11.99 -9.92
C ILE A 181 46.41 11.61 -11.28
N GLU A 182 46.29 10.35 -11.72
CA GLU A 182 46.77 9.89 -13.03
C GLU A 182 46.11 10.66 -14.19
N SER A 183 44.78 10.81 -14.15
CA SER A 183 44.05 11.62 -15.14
C SER A 183 44.46 13.08 -15.13
N SER A 184 44.80 13.65 -13.96
CA SER A 184 45.28 15.03 -13.86
C SER A 184 46.70 15.16 -14.40
N LEU A 185 47.58 14.18 -14.15
CA LEU A 185 48.96 14.13 -14.65
C LEU A 185 49.01 13.95 -16.18
N GLU A 186 48.16 13.10 -16.75
CA GLU A 186 47.99 12.92 -18.20
C GLU A 186 47.51 14.23 -18.87
N SER A 187 46.63 14.98 -18.21
CA SER A 187 46.17 16.28 -18.71
C SER A 187 47.20 17.41 -18.60
N LEU A 188 48.29 17.20 -17.84
CA LEU A 188 49.34 18.19 -17.57
C LEU A 188 50.61 18.00 -18.43
N ASP A 189 50.62 17.08 -19.39
CA ASP A 189 51.71 16.82 -20.36
C ASP A 189 53.14 16.86 -19.74
N LEU A 190 53.32 16.19 -18.60
CA LEU A 190 54.65 15.89 -18.10
C LEU A 190 55.10 14.57 -18.72
N GLY A 191 55.56 14.65 -19.97
CA GLY A 191 56.24 13.54 -20.63
C GLY A 191 57.46 13.05 -19.83
N PRO A 192 57.90 11.79 -20.01
CA PRO A 192 59.09 11.29 -19.33
C PRO A 192 60.27 12.22 -19.64
N LEU A 193 60.88 12.79 -18.59
CA LEU A 193 62.16 13.47 -18.75
C LEU A 193 63.23 12.39 -18.95
N ASP A 194 63.42 12.01 -20.21
CA ASP A 194 64.54 11.19 -20.68
C ASP A 194 65.85 12.00 -20.49
N ASP A 195 66.77 11.49 -19.67
CA ASP A 195 68.22 11.77 -19.73
C ASP A 195 68.95 10.57 -20.37
#